data_AF-A0A3P1T9D7-F1
#
_entry.id   AF-A0A3P1T9D7-F1
#
_cell.length_a   1.000
_cell.length_b   1.000
_cell.length_c   1.000
_cell.angle_alpha   90.00
_cell.angle_beta   90.00
_cell.angle_gamma   90.00
#
_symmetry.space_group_name_H-M   'P 1'
#
loop_
_entity.id
_entity.type
_entity.pdbx_description
1 polymer ?
#
loop_
_entity_poly.entity_id
_entity_poly.type
_entity_poly.pdbx_seq_one_letter_code
_entity_poly.pdbx_strand_id
1 'polypeptide(L)'
;MTMSERQQDLLGAPRWQQAGRVIDWHMETLGAADGCSPEEIDRIEERLGQPLPTALREWFELLGHRLQAVRDIPATPQDIQLRDGLVEVWRAAAGEWSLAAPSGEDPTLHLGGNEAPLSTWLVAMLMSETLVGACRGELQGPLGLLYFSIMGGEVDHAAPDVLATVREDYTPFALPLPTPEESWYFDGGSVIRLGASGRLEWAIATHQAYHRIDALLGLAAGVTQVLARVTTPTPEEIQLILETEEEGRVHFFGGQEVLDAVWELGDIEHMMQRTVEPTSIEVLLVADAGHEALCDLLVEKLAPIWGERLVIAWRSGTEGEFTVVHPDGVTDVVEH
;
A
#
# COMPACT_ATOMS: atom_id res chain seq x y z
N MET A 1 -9.74 -15.01 -0.05
CA MET A 1 -10.71 -15.52 -1.05
C MET A 1 -10.10 -15.33 -2.44
N THR A 2 -10.42 -16.16 -3.43
CA THR A 2 -9.87 -16.01 -4.79
C THR A 2 -10.67 -15.00 -5.60
N MET A 3 -10.02 -14.29 -6.54
CA MET A 3 -10.70 -13.48 -7.55
C MET A 3 -11.67 -14.31 -8.37
N SER A 4 -12.75 -13.68 -8.85
CA SER A 4 -13.64 -14.26 -9.86
C SER A 4 -12.93 -14.39 -11.23
N GLU A 5 -13.44 -15.27 -12.09
CA GLU A 5 -12.93 -15.45 -13.46
C GLU A 5 -12.98 -14.12 -14.25
N ARG A 6 -14.05 -13.35 -14.05
CA ARG A 6 -14.22 -12.02 -14.66
C ARG A 6 -13.14 -11.02 -14.21
N GLN A 7 -12.82 -10.96 -12.92
CA GLN A 7 -11.77 -10.07 -12.42
C GLN A 7 -10.40 -10.46 -12.98
N GLN A 8 -10.11 -11.77 -13.09
CA GLN A 8 -8.87 -12.27 -13.70
C GLN A 8 -8.79 -11.89 -15.19
N ASP A 9 -9.89 -12.05 -15.94
CA ASP A 9 -9.98 -11.63 -17.34
C ASP A 9 -9.74 -10.12 -17.51
N LEU A 10 -10.34 -9.31 -16.62
CA LEU A 10 -10.16 -7.85 -16.62
C LEU A 10 -8.71 -7.47 -16.35
N LEU A 11 -8.06 -8.01 -15.32
CA LEU A 11 -6.64 -7.73 -15.02
C LEU A 11 -5.70 -8.21 -16.12
N GLY A 12 -6.07 -9.27 -16.84
CA GLY A 12 -5.34 -9.76 -18.01
C GLY A 12 -5.50 -8.87 -19.25
N ALA A 13 -6.49 -7.98 -19.27
CA ALA A 13 -6.72 -7.09 -20.41
C ALA A 13 -5.67 -5.96 -20.46
N PRO A 14 -5.22 -5.53 -21.66
CA PRO A 14 -4.25 -4.46 -21.81
C PRO A 14 -4.60 -3.15 -21.08
N ARG A 15 -5.90 -2.86 -20.95
CA ARG A 15 -6.43 -1.68 -20.25
C ARG A 15 -6.01 -1.64 -18.77
N TRP A 16 -6.13 -2.77 -18.07
CA TRP A 16 -5.95 -2.86 -16.62
C TRP A 16 -4.62 -3.46 -16.19
N GLN A 17 -3.77 -3.85 -17.16
CA GLN A 17 -2.46 -4.43 -16.88
C GLN A 17 -1.60 -3.56 -15.95
N GLN A 18 -1.69 -2.23 -16.06
CA GLN A 18 -0.96 -1.31 -15.17
C GLN A 18 -1.56 -1.26 -13.75
N ALA A 19 -2.87 -1.44 -13.62
CA ALA A 19 -3.54 -1.48 -12.31
C ALA A 19 -3.05 -2.66 -11.48
N GLY A 20 -2.85 -3.82 -12.10
CA GLY A 20 -2.34 -5.03 -11.44
C GLY A 20 -1.03 -4.79 -10.69
N ARG A 21 -0.13 -3.98 -11.26
CA ARG A 21 1.17 -3.64 -10.63
C ARG A 21 1.02 -2.88 -9.31
N VAL A 22 -0.01 -2.04 -9.19
CA VAL A 22 -0.29 -1.26 -7.98
C VAL A 22 -1.11 -2.08 -6.98
N ILE A 23 -2.02 -2.92 -7.48
CA ILE A 23 -2.77 -3.86 -6.66
C ILE A 23 -1.82 -4.79 -5.90
N ASP A 24 -0.77 -5.28 -6.56
CA ASP A 24 0.23 -6.17 -5.94
C ASP A 24 1.04 -5.52 -4.79
N TRP A 25 0.92 -4.21 -4.59
CA TRP A 25 1.53 -3.52 -3.44
C TRP A 25 0.68 -3.63 -2.17
N HIS A 26 -0.56 -4.11 -2.26
CA HIS A 26 -1.48 -4.23 -1.14
C HIS A 26 -1.41 -5.63 -0.50
N MET A 27 -1.49 -5.69 0.84
CA MET A 27 -1.37 -6.93 1.60
C MET A 27 -2.48 -7.94 1.29
N GLU A 28 -3.71 -7.45 1.19
CA GLU A 28 -4.86 -8.28 0.88
C GLU A 28 -4.98 -8.46 -0.63
N THR A 29 -4.86 -9.70 -1.07
CA THR A 29 -5.15 -10.07 -2.45
C THR A 29 -6.62 -9.78 -2.76
N LEU A 30 -6.91 -9.19 -3.93
CA LEU A 30 -8.28 -9.03 -4.40
C LEU A 30 -9.03 -10.37 -4.41
N GLY A 31 -10.26 -10.35 -3.90
CA GLY A 31 -11.21 -11.44 -3.93
C GLY A 31 -12.46 -11.08 -4.73
N ALA A 32 -13.28 -12.09 -5.01
CA ALA A 32 -14.56 -11.91 -5.71
C ALA A 32 -15.50 -10.90 -5.04
N ALA A 33 -15.44 -10.74 -3.71
CA ALA A 33 -16.30 -9.82 -2.97
C ALA A 33 -15.92 -8.34 -3.13
N ASP A 34 -14.69 -8.07 -3.56
CA ASP A 34 -14.18 -6.70 -3.73
C ASP A 34 -14.76 -6.02 -4.98
N GLY A 35 -15.24 -6.80 -5.95
CA GLY A 35 -15.90 -6.32 -7.15
C GLY A 35 -17.42 -6.22 -7.00
N CYS A 36 -18.02 -5.37 -7.81
CA CYS A 36 -19.47 -5.32 -8.00
C CYS A 36 -19.96 -6.43 -8.93
N SER A 37 -21.10 -7.02 -8.59
CA SER A 37 -21.88 -7.87 -9.49
C SER A 37 -22.55 -7.06 -10.62
N PRO A 38 -22.91 -7.70 -11.75
CA PRO A 38 -23.68 -7.05 -12.81
C PRO A 38 -24.96 -6.39 -12.30
N GLU A 39 -25.68 -7.05 -11.38
CA GLU A 39 -26.91 -6.52 -10.78
C GLU A 39 -26.67 -5.31 -9.86
N GLU A 40 -25.48 -5.18 -9.27
CA GLU A 40 -25.08 -3.97 -8.56
C GLU A 40 -24.83 -2.82 -9.54
N ILE A 41 -24.11 -3.08 -10.62
CA ILE A 41 -23.84 -2.06 -11.65
C ILE A 41 -25.14 -1.55 -12.27
N ASP A 42 -26.09 -2.44 -12.62
CA ASP A 42 -27.37 -2.04 -13.17
C ASP A 42 -28.18 -1.16 -12.21
N ARG A 43 -28.12 -1.45 -10.89
CA ARG A 43 -28.73 -0.60 -9.85
C ARG A 43 -28.07 0.77 -9.74
N ILE A 44 -26.74 0.85 -9.91
CA ILE A 44 -26.03 2.13 -9.93
C ILE A 44 -26.50 2.96 -11.12
N GLU A 45 -26.59 2.36 -12.31
CA GLU A 45 -27.05 3.04 -13.52
C GLU A 45 -28.50 3.50 -13.43
N GLU A 46 -29.39 2.68 -12.86
CA GLU A 46 -30.77 3.07 -12.57
C GLU A 46 -30.83 4.26 -11.61
N ARG A 47 -30.01 4.24 -10.54
CA ARG A 47 -29.90 5.34 -9.57
C ARG A 47 -29.40 6.64 -10.20
N LEU A 48 -28.43 6.56 -11.10
CA LEU A 48 -27.88 7.72 -11.80
C LEU A 48 -28.79 8.18 -12.95
N GLY A 49 -29.67 7.32 -13.46
CA GLY A 49 -30.51 7.60 -14.62
C GLY A 49 -29.77 7.62 -15.96
N GLN A 50 -28.53 7.09 -16.01
CA GLN A 50 -27.73 6.96 -17.22
C GLN A 50 -26.72 5.81 -17.11
N PRO A 51 -26.26 5.24 -18.24
CA PRO A 51 -25.24 4.21 -18.22
C PRO A 51 -23.89 4.75 -17.75
N LEU A 52 -23.18 3.95 -16.96
CA LEU A 52 -21.80 4.21 -16.60
C LEU A 52 -20.90 4.04 -17.83
N PRO A 53 -19.77 4.77 -17.91
CA PRO A 53 -18.74 4.46 -18.88
C PRO A 53 -18.28 2.99 -18.76
N THR A 54 -17.99 2.32 -19.87
CA THR A 54 -17.60 0.89 -19.84
C THR A 54 -16.36 0.67 -18.99
N ALA A 55 -15.34 1.53 -19.10
CA ALA A 55 -14.16 1.47 -18.25
C ALA A 55 -14.49 1.61 -16.74
N LEU A 56 -15.51 2.38 -16.37
CA LEU A 56 -15.92 2.52 -14.97
C LEU A 56 -16.71 1.30 -14.49
N ARG A 57 -17.54 0.69 -15.35
CA ARG A 57 -18.20 -0.60 -15.04
C ARG A 57 -17.15 -1.65 -14.72
N GLU A 58 -16.15 -1.80 -15.58
CA GLU A 58 -15.05 -2.74 -15.39
C GLU A 58 -14.23 -2.43 -14.13
N TRP A 59 -13.99 -1.16 -13.83
CA TRP A 59 -13.30 -0.75 -12.60
C TRP A 59 -14.07 -1.17 -11.34
N PHE A 60 -15.39 -1.00 -11.34
CA PHE A 60 -16.24 -1.44 -10.24
C PHE A 60 -16.38 -2.96 -10.16
N GLU A 61 -16.49 -3.66 -11.30
CA GLU A 61 -16.39 -5.12 -11.37
C GLU A 61 -15.06 -5.63 -10.81
N LEU A 62 -13.98 -4.86 -10.97
CA LEU A 62 -12.66 -5.22 -10.49
C LEU A 62 -12.53 -5.07 -8.98
N LEU A 63 -12.86 -3.89 -8.44
CA LEU A 63 -12.48 -3.50 -7.08
C LEU A 63 -13.42 -2.46 -6.41
N GLY A 64 -14.64 -2.31 -6.92
CA GLY A 64 -15.57 -1.25 -6.50
C GLY A 64 -15.85 -1.19 -5.00
N HIS A 65 -15.93 -2.32 -4.31
CA HIS A 65 -16.18 -2.39 -2.87
C HIS A 65 -14.93 -2.19 -2.01
N ARG A 66 -13.74 -2.18 -2.62
CA ARG A 66 -12.45 -2.06 -1.92
C ARG A 66 -11.90 -0.64 -1.89
N LEU A 67 -12.44 0.25 -2.72
CA LEU A 67 -12.01 1.65 -2.81
C LEU A 67 -12.23 2.40 -1.50
N GLN A 68 -11.16 3.00 -0.98
CA GLN A 68 -11.17 3.90 0.16
C GLN A 68 -10.40 5.19 -0.13
N ALA A 69 -10.76 6.27 0.56
CA ALA A 69 -10.02 7.53 0.48
C ALA A 69 -8.71 7.42 1.28
N VAL A 70 -7.64 8.02 0.74
CA VAL A 70 -6.37 8.22 1.45
C VAL A 70 -6.15 9.71 1.66
N ARG A 71 -5.90 10.46 0.58
CA ARG A 71 -5.92 11.93 0.57
C ARG A 71 -7.09 12.45 -0.26
N ASP A 72 -7.23 11.93 -1.47
CA ASP A 72 -8.30 12.26 -2.41
C ASP A 72 -9.37 11.16 -2.40
N ILE A 73 -10.58 11.50 -2.83
CA ILE A 73 -11.78 10.67 -2.60
C ILE A 73 -12.17 9.98 -3.90
N PRO A 74 -12.01 8.65 -4.03
CA PRO A 74 -12.59 7.89 -5.13
C PRO A 74 -14.11 7.84 -5.00
N ALA A 75 -14.81 7.78 -6.12
CA ALA A 75 -16.22 7.42 -6.12
C ALA A 75 -16.37 5.91 -5.86
N THR A 76 -17.28 5.55 -4.96
CA THR A 76 -17.65 4.18 -4.64
C THR A 76 -18.99 3.82 -5.29
N PRO A 77 -19.32 2.53 -5.45
CA PRO A 77 -20.63 2.08 -5.91
C PRO A 77 -21.81 2.71 -5.15
N GLN A 78 -21.61 3.01 -3.86
CA GLN A 78 -22.62 3.57 -2.97
C GLN A 78 -22.76 5.08 -3.12
N ASP A 79 -21.65 5.81 -3.28
CA ASP A 79 -21.64 7.29 -3.22
C ASP A 79 -21.52 7.98 -4.58
N ILE A 80 -21.28 7.21 -5.67
CA ILE A 80 -21.11 7.78 -7.01
C ILE A 80 -22.32 8.64 -7.40
N GLN A 81 -22.04 9.77 -8.03
CA GLN A 81 -23.01 10.84 -8.31
C GLN A 81 -22.82 11.43 -9.71
N LEU A 82 -23.88 12.12 -10.17
CA LEU A 82 -23.80 12.99 -11.32
C LEU A 82 -23.49 14.43 -10.93
N ARG A 83 -22.57 15.07 -11.65
CA ARG A 83 -22.36 16.52 -11.64
C ARG A 83 -22.38 17.05 -13.05
N ASP A 84 -23.28 17.99 -13.32
CA ASP A 84 -23.50 18.57 -14.65
C ASP A 84 -23.70 17.53 -15.76
N GLY A 85 -24.38 16.42 -15.44
CA GLY A 85 -24.64 15.31 -16.35
C GLY A 85 -23.46 14.34 -16.54
N LEU A 86 -22.33 14.59 -15.91
CA LEU A 86 -21.14 13.73 -15.93
C LEU A 86 -21.08 12.89 -14.65
N VAL A 87 -20.56 11.66 -14.77
CA VAL A 87 -20.34 10.76 -13.63
C VAL A 87 -19.05 11.18 -12.92
N GLU A 88 -19.11 11.67 -11.69
CA GLU A 88 -17.92 12.01 -10.90
C GLU A 88 -17.25 10.73 -10.39
N VAL A 89 -15.97 10.53 -10.71
CA VAL A 89 -15.23 9.27 -10.43
C VAL A 89 -14.13 9.44 -9.38
N TRP A 90 -13.60 10.66 -9.21
CA TRP A 90 -12.61 11.00 -8.19
C TRP A 90 -12.66 12.49 -7.91
N ARG A 91 -12.31 12.91 -6.70
CA ARG A 91 -12.21 14.34 -6.36
C ARG A 91 -11.16 14.62 -5.31
N ALA A 92 -10.65 15.85 -5.32
CA ALA A 92 -9.86 16.37 -4.22
C ALA A 92 -10.70 16.39 -2.94
N ALA A 93 -10.12 15.99 -1.79
CA ALA A 93 -10.83 16.09 -0.51
C ALA A 93 -11.16 17.54 -0.13
N ALA A 94 -10.27 18.49 -0.47
CA ALA A 94 -10.48 19.92 -0.24
C ALA A 94 -11.31 20.61 -1.35
N GLY A 95 -11.71 19.87 -2.39
CA GLY A 95 -12.68 20.30 -3.41
C GLY A 95 -12.09 21.17 -4.53
N GLU A 96 -10.77 21.23 -4.68
CA GLU A 96 -10.09 22.05 -5.70
C GLU A 96 -10.28 21.51 -7.12
N TRP A 97 -10.50 20.21 -7.25
CA TRP A 97 -10.73 19.55 -8.53
C TRP A 97 -11.64 18.34 -8.39
N SER A 98 -12.29 17.96 -9.49
CA SER A 98 -12.92 16.66 -9.65
C SER A 98 -12.70 16.11 -11.05
N LEU A 99 -12.65 14.78 -11.12
CA LEU A 99 -12.59 14.03 -12.35
C LEU A 99 -13.98 13.46 -12.62
N ALA A 100 -14.59 13.86 -13.74
CA ALA A 100 -15.92 13.41 -14.11
C ALA A 100 -15.96 12.97 -15.57
N ALA A 101 -16.70 11.91 -15.86
CA ALA A 101 -16.73 11.24 -17.14
C ALA A 101 -18.12 11.29 -17.79
N PRO A 102 -18.24 11.57 -19.10
CA PRO A 102 -19.47 11.33 -19.85
C PRO A 102 -19.66 9.84 -20.08
N SER A 103 -20.88 9.39 -20.41
CA SER A 103 -21.09 8.01 -20.87
C SER A 103 -20.25 7.69 -22.12
N GLY A 104 -19.85 6.43 -22.28
CA GLY A 104 -19.01 6.01 -23.39
C GLY A 104 -18.28 4.71 -23.08
N GLU A 105 -17.37 4.32 -23.96
CA GLU A 105 -16.53 3.13 -23.76
C GLU A 105 -15.44 3.44 -22.72
N ASP A 106 -14.46 4.25 -23.11
CA ASP A 106 -13.39 4.76 -22.26
C ASP A 106 -13.17 6.25 -22.58
N PRO A 107 -14.06 7.14 -22.09
CA PRO A 107 -14.08 8.53 -22.50
C PRO A 107 -12.80 9.25 -22.10
N THR A 108 -12.31 10.12 -23.00
CA THR A 108 -11.17 10.98 -22.72
C THR A 108 -11.55 12.11 -21.78
N LEU A 109 -10.78 12.28 -20.70
CA LEU A 109 -11.00 13.28 -19.66
C LEU A 109 -9.87 14.30 -19.65
N HIS A 110 -10.22 15.53 -19.29
CA HIS A 110 -9.31 16.68 -19.18
C HIS A 110 -9.24 17.16 -17.74
N LEU A 111 -8.03 17.15 -17.17
CA LEU A 111 -7.79 17.69 -15.83
C LEU A 111 -6.36 18.23 -15.76
N GLY A 112 -6.19 19.44 -15.20
CA GLY A 112 -4.86 20.03 -15.04
C GLY A 112 -4.13 20.31 -16.35
N GLY A 113 -4.82 20.37 -17.50
CA GLY A 113 -4.16 20.47 -18.82
C GLY A 113 -3.63 19.14 -19.36
N ASN A 114 -3.80 18.03 -18.64
CA ASN A 114 -3.57 16.68 -19.13
C ASN A 114 -4.86 16.12 -19.76
N GLU A 115 -4.68 15.30 -20.79
CA GLU A 115 -5.74 14.61 -21.51
C GLU A 115 -5.44 13.12 -21.57
N ALA A 116 -6.33 12.28 -21.04
CA ALA A 116 -6.16 10.82 -21.05
C ALA A 116 -7.51 10.10 -20.95
N PRO A 117 -7.61 8.84 -21.40
CA PRO A 117 -8.77 7.99 -21.16
C PRO A 117 -9.09 7.83 -19.66
N LEU A 118 -10.37 7.62 -19.34
CA LEU A 118 -10.84 7.37 -17.98
C LEU A 118 -10.08 6.23 -17.30
N SER A 119 -9.86 5.11 -18.00
CA SER A 119 -9.11 3.97 -17.45
C SER A 119 -7.69 4.36 -17.01
N THR A 120 -6.99 5.15 -17.82
CA THR A 120 -5.65 5.65 -17.48
C THR A 120 -5.67 6.58 -16.27
N TRP A 121 -6.67 7.45 -16.17
CA TRP A 121 -6.84 8.31 -14.98
C TRP A 121 -7.13 7.51 -13.71
N LEU A 122 -7.97 6.48 -13.77
CA LEU A 122 -8.28 5.63 -12.61
C LEU A 122 -7.03 4.93 -12.08
N VAL A 123 -6.19 4.40 -12.98
CA VAL A 123 -4.89 3.81 -12.61
C VAL A 123 -3.95 4.86 -12.03
N ALA A 124 -3.91 6.06 -12.60
CA ALA A 124 -3.09 7.16 -12.10
C ALA A 124 -3.50 7.61 -10.70
N MET A 125 -4.79 7.66 -10.41
CA MET A 125 -5.30 8.01 -9.08
C MET A 125 -5.04 6.90 -8.07
N LEU A 126 -5.24 5.63 -8.44
CA LEU A 126 -4.85 4.50 -7.61
C LEU A 126 -3.35 4.57 -7.24
N MET A 127 -2.48 4.81 -8.23
CA MET A 127 -1.03 4.97 -8.00
C MET A 127 -0.71 6.20 -7.13
N SER A 128 -1.32 7.35 -7.41
CA SER A 128 -1.14 8.59 -6.66
C SER A 128 -1.43 8.40 -5.18
N GLU A 129 -2.59 7.85 -4.87
CA GLU A 129 -3.03 7.71 -3.49
C GLU A 129 -2.26 6.61 -2.75
N THR A 130 -1.84 5.56 -3.48
CA THR A 130 -0.91 4.55 -2.94
C THR A 130 0.44 5.18 -2.57
N LEU A 131 1.01 6.02 -3.45
CA LEU A 131 2.25 6.74 -3.18
C LEU A 131 2.08 7.69 -1.99
N VAL A 132 0.97 8.43 -1.91
CA VAL A 132 0.72 9.37 -0.80
C VAL A 132 0.70 8.64 0.54
N GLY A 133 -0.01 7.52 0.65
CA GLY A 133 -0.05 6.75 1.88
C GLY A 133 1.29 6.12 2.25
N ALA A 134 2.09 5.70 1.26
CA ALA A 134 3.47 5.25 1.48
C ALA A 134 4.37 6.40 1.99
N CYS A 135 4.31 7.58 1.39
CA CYS A 135 5.12 8.74 1.79
C CYS A 135 4.81 9.26 3.19
N ARG A 136 3.56 9.10 3.65
CA ARG A 136 3.14 9.53 5.00
C ARG A 136 3.48 8.52 6.08
N GLY A 137 4.02 7.36 5.72
CA GLY A 137 4.18 6.25 6.66
C GLY A 137 2.82 5.78 7.20
N GLU A 138 1.75 5.84 6.42
CA GLU A 138 0.44 5.32 6.87
C GLU A 138 0.27 3.85 6.46
N LEU A 139 1.13 3.34 5.57
CA LEU A 139 1.04 2.01 4.94
C LEU A 139 -0.38 1.72 4.42
N GLN A 140 -1.09 2.75 3.96
CA GLN A 140 -2.48 2.65 3.53
C GLN A 140 -2.61 3.16 2.09
N GLY A 141 -3.17 2.36 1.22
CA GLY A 141 -3.55 2.75 -0.15
C GLY A 141 -5.06 2.73 -0.33
N PRO A 142 -5.56 3.09 -1.53
CA PRO A 142 -6.98 3.06 -1.84
C PRO A 142 -7.62 1.68 -1.79
N LEU A 143 -6.84 0.60 -1.67
CA LEU A 143 -7.36 -0.77 -1.60
C LEU A 143 -7.08 -1.46 -0.25
N GLY A 144 -6.74 -0.70 0.79
CA GLY A 144 -6.43 -1.24 2.12
C GLY A 144 -4.97 -1.01 2.50
N LEU A 145 -4.44 -1.91 3.32
CA LEU A 145 -3.05 -1.85 3.77
C LEU A 145 -2.07 -2.24 2.67
N LEU A 146 -0.94 -1.54 2.61
CA LEU A 146 0.21 -1.83 1.76
C LEU A 146 1.11 -2.87 2.43
N TYR A 147 1.83 -3.66 1.64
CA TYR A 147 2.88 -4.52 2.18
C TYR A 147 3.89 -3.67 2.96
N PHE A 148 4.36 -4.16 4.10
CA PHE A 148 5.42 -3.53 4.89
C PHE A 148 6.75 -3.32 4.15
N SER A 149 6.98 -4.09 3.09
CA SER A 149 8.14 -3.91 2.22
C SER A 149 8.00 -2.66 1.34
N ILE A 150 6.78 -2.10 1.25
CA ILE A 150 6.54 -0.81 0.64
C ILE A 150 7.01 0.27 1.59
N MET A 151 8.06 0.98 1.19
CA MET A 151 8.54 2.17 1.88
C MET A 151 8.29 3.38 1.01
N GLY A 152 8.04 4.53 1.61
CA GLY A 152 7.95 5.79 0.89
C GLY A 152 8.52 6.94 1.68
N GLY A 153 8.67 8.07 1.00
CA GLY A 153 9.11 9.30 1.61
C GLY A 153 9.00 10.48 0.66
N GLU A 154 9.18 11.67 1.21
CA GLU A 154 9.18 12.90 0.44
C GLU A 154 10.36 13.80 0.76
N VAL A 155 10.77 14.57 -0.25
CA VAL A 155 11.80 15.59 -0.16
C VAL A 155 11.24 16.86 -0.80
N ASP A 156 10.98 17.89 -0.01
CA ASP A 156 10.38 19.14 -0.51
C ASP A 156 11.27 19.88 -1.52
N HIS A 157 12.59 19.78 -1.35
CA HIS A 157 13.59 20.50 -2.14
C HIS A 157 14.77 19.59 -2.49
N ALA A 158 14.51 18.61 -3.37
CA ALA A 158 15.57 17.75 -3.88
C ALA A 158 16.62 18.57 -4.65
N ALA A 159 17.89 18.19 -4.49
CA ALA A 159 18.99 18.88 -5.14
C ALA A 159 18.89 18.76 -6.69
N PRO A 160 19.36 19.76 -7.46
CA PRO A 160 19.20 19.74 -8.93
C PRO A 160 19.83 18.53 -9.62
N ASP A 161 20.93 18.00 -9.08
CA ASP A 161 21.61 16.80 -9.54
C ASP A 161 20.80 15.52 -9.27
N VAL A 162 20.12 15.43 -8.12
CA VAL A 162 19.13 14.37 -7.84
C VAL A 162 18.03 14.39 -8.89
N LEU A 163 17.45 15.56 -9.15
CA LEU A 163 16.37 15.71 -10.13
C LEU A 163 16.83 15.42 -11.57
N ALA A 164 18.09 15.71 -11.90
CA ALA A 164 18.67 15.35 -13.20
C ALA A 164 18.86 13.83 -13.31
N THR A 165 19.42 13.21 -12.27
CA THR A 165 19.63 11.76 -12.20
C THR A 165 18.32 10.99 -12.36
N VAL A 166 17.24 11.40 -11.68
CA VAL A 166 15.92 10.77 -11.85
C VAL A 166 15.46 10.81 -13.31
N ARG A 167 15.62 11.95 -13.99
CA ARG A 167 15.21 12.12 -15.39
C ARG A 167 16.05 11.33 -16.37
N GLU A 168 17.31 11.08 -16.06
CA GLU A 168 18.24 10.34 -16.91
C GLU A 168 18.15 8.83 -16.71
N ASP A 169 18.05 8.38 -15.46
CA ASP A 169 18.18 6.96 -15.10
C ASP A 169 16.84 6.22 -14.99
N TYR A 170 15.73 6.93 -14.76
CA TYR A 170 14.41 6.31 -14.61
C TYR A 170 13.55 6.49 -15.86
N THR A 171 12.76 5.46 -16.16
CA THR A 171 11.84 5.52 -17.32
C THR A 171 10.64 6.38 -16.98
N PRO A 172 10.33 7.43 -17.78
CA PRO A 172 9.11 8.21 -17.60
C PRO A 172 7.89 7.30 -17.71
N PHE A 173 6.98 7.43 -16.75
CA PHE A 173 5.75 6.66 -16.72
C PHE A 173 4.59 7.54 -17.16
N ALA A 174 4.00 7.24 -18.32
CA ALA A 174 3.01 8.11 -18.97
C ALA A 174 1.60 7.99 -18.36
N LEU A 175 1.49 8.22 -17.05
CA LEU A 175 0.21 8.38 -16.36
C LEU A 175 -0.10 9.88 -16.17
N PRO A 176 -1.37 10.30 -16.34
CA PRO A 176 -1.75 11.69 -16.14
C PRO A 176 -1.70 12.07 -14.65
N LEU A 177 -1.51 13.36 -14.36
CA LEU A 177 -1.58 13.92 -13.01
C LEU A 177 -2.52 15.12 -12.97
N PRO A 178 -3.24 15.36 -11.85
CA PRO A 178 -4.08 16.56 -11.70
C PRO A 178 -3.28 17.86 -11.84
N THR A 179 -1.98 17.82 -11.56
CA THR A 179 -1.06 18.96 -11.68
C THR A 179 -0.07 18.68 -12.83
N PRO A 180 -0.05 19.52 -13.90
CA PRO A 180 0.72 19.25 -15.11
C PRO A 180 2.23 19.44 -14.96
N GLU A 181 2.66 20.14 -13.92
CA GLU A 181 4.09 20.32 -13.62
C GLU A 181 4.72 19.08 -12.99
N GLU A 182 3.89 18.10 -12.64
CA GLU A 182 4.34 16.86 -12.02
C GLU A 182 4.67 15.80 -13.08
N SER A 183 5.56 14.87 -12.76
CA SER A 183 5.95 13.79 -13.66
C SER A 183 6.23 12.50 -12.90
N TRP A 184 5.82 11.38 -13.48
CA TRP A 184 6.05 10.05 -12.95
C TRP A 184 7.28 9.39 -13.56
N TYR A 185 7.96 8.61 -12.73
CA TYR A 185 9.01 7.69 -13.13
C TYR A 185 8.79 6.35 -12.47
N PHE A 186 9.04 5.28 -13.21
CA PHE A 186 8.84 3.91 -12.74
C PHE A 186 9.92 2.99 -13.30
N ASP A 187 10.43 2.08 -12.48
CA ASP A 187 11.47 1.12 -12.88
C ASP A 187 11.12 -0.34 -12.53
N GLY A 188 9.87 -0.63 -12.18
CA GLY A 188 9.43 -1.96 -11.77
C GLY A 188 9.46 -2.17 -10.26
N GLY A 189 10.39 -1.53 -9.55
CA GLY A 189 10.55 -1.65 -8.10
C GLY A 189 10.37 -0.35 -7.33
N SER A 190 10.32 0.79 -8.01
CA SER A 190 10.10 2.12 -7.46
C SER A 190 9.12 2.93 -8.30
N VAL A 191 8.44 3.84 -7.63
CA VAL A 191 7.64 4.91 -8.22
C VAL A 191 8.21 6.21 -7.67
N ILE A 192 8.53 7.16 -8.55
CA ILE A 192 8.97 8.51 -8.18
C ILE A 192 8.02 9.51 -8.84
N ARG A 193 7.50 10.46 -8.05
CA ARG A 193 6.78 11.62 -8.54
C ARG A 193 7.62 12.86 -8.29
N LEU A 194 8.00 13.54 -9.37
CA LEU A 194 8.62 14.86 -9.29
C LEU A 194 7.53 15.91 -9.39
N GLY A 195 7.46 16.81 -8.42
CA GLY A 195 6.52 17.92 -8.40
C GLY A 195 7.15 19.28 -8.71
N ALA A 196 6.31 20.31 -8.69
CA ALA A 196 6.76 21.69 -8.82
C ALA A 196 7.75 22.06 -7.70
N SER A 197 8.62 23.02 -7.96
CA SER A 197 9.60 23.55 -6.98
C SER A 197 10.64 22.54 -6.45
N GLY A 198 10.81 21.39 -7.12
CA GLY A 198 11.80 20.38 -6.74
C GLY A 198 11.33 19.40 -5.68
N ARG A 199 10.01 19.34 -5.41
CA ARG A 199 9.43 18.28 -4.57
C ARG A 199 9.63 16.93 -5.23
N LEU A 200 10.04 15.93 -4.46
CA LEU A 200 10.22 14.55 -4.89
C LEU A 200 9.52 13.65 -3.88
N GLU A 201 8.53 12.90 -4.35
CA GLU A 201 7.89 11.83 -3.59
C GLU A 201 8.33 10.49 -4.19
N TRP A 202 8.54 9.49 -3.35
CA TRP A 202 8.97 8.17 -3.80
C TRP A 202 8.31 7.06 -2.98
N ALA A 203 8.11 5.92 -3.64
CA ALA A 203 7.78 4.67 -2.99
C ALA A 203 8.54 3.53 -3.66
N ILE A 204 8.89 2.51 -2.89
CA ILE A 204 9.68 1.36 -3.34
C ILE A 204 9.09 0.07 -2.80
N ALA A 205 9.11 -0.98 -3.62
CA ALA A 205 8.57 -2.29 -3.29
C ALA A 205 9.66 -3.39 -3.18
N THR A 206 10.91 -3.06 -3.55
CA THR A 206 12.04 -4.00 -3.59
C THR A 206 13.29 -3.37 -2.97
N HIS A 207 14.21 -4.17 -2.47
CA HIS A 207 15.48 -3.65 -1.93
C HIS A 207 16.41 -3.11 -3.01
N GLN A 208 16.37 -3.70 -4.21
CA GLN A 208 17.15 -3.14 -5.31
C GLN A 208 16.72 -1.70 -5.60
N ALA A 209 15.41 -1.42 -5.50
CA ALA A 209 14.89 -0.07 -5.56
C ALA A 209 15.28 0.77 -4.34
N TYR A 210 15.26 0.20 -3.13
CA TYR A 210 15.77 0.88 -1.92
C TYR A 210 17.19 1.39 -2.12
N HIS A 211 18.12 0.54 -2.53
CA HIS A 211 19.51 0.95 -2.71
C HIS A 211 19.69 2.00 -3.81
N ARG A 212 18.86 1.99 -4.85
CA ARG A 212 18.88 3.05 -5.87
C ARG A 212 18.40 4.39 -5.30
N ILE A 213 17.32 4.38 -4.52
CA ILE A 213 16.81 5.59 -3.87
C ILE A 213 17.75 6.08 -2.78
N ASP A 214 18.34 5.18 -1.99
CA ASP A 214 19.33 5.50 -0.96
C ASP A 214 20.59 6.12 -1.57
N ALA A 215 21.13 5.53 -2.64
CA ALA A 215 22.27 6.11 -3.36
C ALA A 215 21.93 7.48 -3.96
N LEU A 216 20.67 7.70 -4.35
CA LEU A 216 20.19 8.95 -4.93
C LEU A 216 20.00 10.05 -3.85
N LEU A 217 19.42 9.71 -2.70
CA LEU A 217 18.97 10.67 -1.70
C LEU A 217 19.88 10.73 -0.46
N GLY A 218 20.79 9.77 -0.29
CA GLY A 218 21.60 9.61 0.91
C GLY A 218 20.74 9.39 2.14
N LEU A 219 19.84 8.41 2.10
CA LEU A 219 18.95 8.13 3.22
C LEU A 219 19.81 7.76 4.44
N ALA A 220 19.40 8.20 5.65
CA ALA A 220 20.08 7.79 6.86
C ALA A 220 20.04 6.25 6.96
N ALA A 221 21.17 5.64 7.35
CA ALA A 221 21.43 4.21 7.21
C ALA A 221 20.22 3.33 7.60
N GLY A 222 19.71 2.59 6.60
CA GLY A 222 18.92 1.36 6.70
C GLY A 222 18.06 1.16 7.94
N VAL A 223 16.77 1.39 7.79
CA VAL A 223 15.71 0.91 8.70
C VAL A 223 16.04 -0.52 9.14
N THR A 224 16.23 -0.78 10.45
CA THR A 224 16.43 -2.15 10.94
C THR A 224 15.07 -2.79 11.24
N GLN A 225 14.82 -3.97 10.70
CA GLN A 225 13.58 -4.69 10.92
C GLN A 225 13.77 -5.74 12.00
N VAL A 226 12.83 -5.82 12.94
CA VAL A 226 12.75 -6.84 13.99
C VAL A 226 11.47 -7.65 13.77
N LEU A 227 11.63 -8.94 13.49
CA LEU A 227 10.56 -9.92 13.36
C LEU A 227 10.31 -10.60 14.71
N ALA A 228 9.08 -10.58 15.17
CA ALA A 228 8.55 -11.50 16.17
C ALA A 228 7.58 -12.46 15.47
N ARG A 229 7.75 -13.77 15.65
CA ARG A 229 6.93 -14.81 15.01
C ARG A 229 6.56 -15.86 16.04
N VAL A 230 5.30 -16.28 16.06
CA VAL A 230 4.85 -17.46 16.80
C VAL A 230 4.56 -18.56 15.79
N THR A 231 5.26 -19.69 15.91
CA THR A 231 5.05 -20.86 15.07
C THR A 231 3.97 -21.76 15.67
N THR A 232 3.07 -22.30 14.82
CA THR A 232 1.99 -23.22 15.22
C THR A 232 1.07 -22.72 16.35
N PRO A 233 0.46 -21.53 16.22
CA PRO A 233 -0.49 -21.02 17.21
C PRO A 233 -1.76 -21.90 17.25
N THR A 234 -2.38 -22.04 18.42
CA THR A 234 -3.68 -22.72 18.52
C THR A 234 -4.81 -21.81 18.00
N PRO A 235 -5.96 -22.36 17.58
CA PRO A 235 -7.12 -21.56 17.18
C PRO A 235 -7.58 -20.57 18.27
N GLU A 236 -7.48 -20.94 19.54
CA GLU A 236 -7.83 -20.06 20.67
C GLU A 236 -6.81 -18.92 20.84
N GLU A 237 -5.53 -19.18 20.60
CA GLU A 237 -4.47 -18.17 20.61
C GLU A 237 -4.65 -17.17 19.44
N ILE A 238 -5.00 -17.67 18.25
CA ILE A 238 -5.37 -16.83 17.10
C ILE A 238 -6.59 -15.97 17.46
N GLN A 239 -7.65 -16.58 18.00
CA GLN A 239 -8.90 -15.89 18.31
C GLN A 239 -8.69 -14.81 19.38
N LEU A 240 -7.89 -15.07 20.42
CA LEU A 240 -7.57 -14.09 21.46
C LEU A 240 -6.88 -12.86 20.90
N ILE A 241 -5.97 -13.05 19.94
CA ILE A 241 -5.26 -11.96 19.26
C ILE A 241 -6.23 -11.17 18.36
N LEU A 242 -7.13 -11.86 17.64
CA LEU A 242 -8.14 -11.23 16.79
C LEU A 242 -9.22 -10.48 17.59
N GLU A 243 -9.63 -10.96 18.76
CA GLU A 243 -10.69 -10.36 19.59
C GLU A 243 -10.27 -9.06 20.30
N THR A 244 -8.97 -8.74 20.32
CA THR A 244 -8.48 -7.45 20.83
C THR A 244 -8.62 -6.28 19.85
N GLU A 245 -9.45 -6.44 18.80
CA GLU A 245 -9.88 -5.37 17.89
C GLU A 245 -10.57 -4.22 18.64
N GLU A 246 -9.82 -3.15 18.94
CA GLU A 246 -10.37 -1.80 18.91
C GLU A 246 -9.97 -1.17 17.57
N GLU A 247 -10.97 -0.63 16.84
CA GLU A 247 -10.85 -0.04 15.50
C GLU A 247 -9.46 0.60 15.22
N GLY A 248 -8.72 0.00 14.30
CA GLY A 248 -7.47 0.57 13.78
C GLY A 248 -6.20 0.32 14.59
N ARG A 249 -6.23 -0.53 15.63
CA ARG A 249 -5.00 -0.95 16.34
C ARG A 249 -4.44 -2.25 15.77
N VAL A 250 -3.11 -2.32 15.75
CA VAL A 250 -2.39 -3.51 15.30
C VAL A 250 -2.39 -4.59 16.39
N HIS A 251 -2.57 -5.84 15.98
CA HIS A 251 -2.47 -7.02 16.81
C HIS A 251 -1.02 -7.28 17.27
N PHE A 252 -0.79 -7.34 18.58
CA PHE A 252 0.52 -7.64 19.16
C PHE A 252 0.48 -8.90 20.04
N PHE A 253 1.58 -9.67 20.08
CA PHE A 253 1.69 -10.95 20.77
C PHE A 253 1.62 -10.91 22.31
N GLY A 254 1.59 -9.71 22.89
CA GLY A 254 1.65 -9.45 24.32
C GLY A 254 0.47 -8.60 24.80
N GLY A 255 0.29 -8.51 26.12
CA GLY A 255 -0.67 -7.58 26.70
C GLY A 255 -0.26 -6.11 26.50
N GLN A 256 -1.15 -5.18 26.84
CA GLN A 256 -0.94 -3.73 26.69
C GLN A 256 0.39 -3.24 27.30
N GLU A 257 0.81 -3.79 28.44
CA GLU A 257 2.10 -3.45 29.07
C GLU A 257 3.30 -3.68 28.14
N VAL A 258 3.28 -4.76 27.35
CA VAL A 258 4.39 -5.06 26.43
C VAL A 258 4.34 -4.12 25.24
N LEU A 259 3.14 -3.83 24.73
CA LEU A 259 2.96 -2.88 23.64
C LEU A 259 3.44 -1.46 24.03
N ASP A 260 3.09 -1.01 25.23
CA ASP A 260 3.55 0.27 25.76
C ASP A 260 5.08 0.31 25.87
N ALA A 261 5.71 -0.76 26.40
CA ALA A 261 7.17 -0.85 26.51
C ALA A 261 7.87 -0.91 25.14
N VAL A 262 7.25 -1.56 24.16
CA VAL A 262 7.71 -1.62 22.76
C VAL A 262 7.69 -0.20 22.17
N TRP A 263 6.61 0.55 22.34
CA TRP A 263 6.53 1.97 21.94
C TRP A 263 7.52 2.89 22.68
N GLU A 264 7.88 2.59 23.93
CA GLU A 264 8.87 3.37 24.68
C GLU A 264 10.32 3.18 24.19
N LEU A 265 10.64 2.04 23.57
CA LEU A 265 12.01 1.70 23.16
C LEU A 265 12.44 2.25 21.80
N GLY A 266 11.53 2.82 21.02
CA GLY A 266 11.88 3.47 19.77
C GLY A 266 10.67 3.98 19.02
N ASP A 267 10.94 4.81 18.01
CA ASP A 267 9.99 5.21 16.98
C ASP A 267 9.55 3.97 16.19
N ILE A 268 8.71 3.14 16.80
CA ILE A 268 8.07 2.01 16.13
C ILE A 268 6.97 2.62 15.28
N GLU A 269 7.37 3.01 14.07
CA GLU A 269 6.48 3.65 13.11
C GLU A 269 5.38 2.67 12.69
N HIS A 270 5.70 1.37 12.59
CA HIS A 270 4.78 0.35 12.09
C HIS A 270 4.87 -0.96 12.87
N MET A 271 3.70 -1.54 13.12
CA MET A 271 3.50 -2.89 13.64
C MET A 271 2.63 -3.62 12.61
N MET A 272 2.94 -4.86 12.23
CA MET A 272 2.19 -5.55 11.17
C MET A 272 1.97 -7.03 11.47
N GLN A 273 0.72 -7.51 11.45
CA GLN A 273 0.39 -8.93 11.45
C GLN A 273 0.48 -9.55 10.04
N ARG A 274 1.18 -10.69 9.86
CA ARG A 274 1.13 -11.47 8.61
C ARG A 274 0.47 -12.85 8.76
N THR A 275 -0.34 -13.14 7.74
CA THR A 275 -0.84 -14.41 7.16
C THR A 275 -2.12 -15.09 7.66
N VAL A 276 -2.89 -15.48 6.64
CA VAL A 276 -4.23 -16.07 6.57
C VAL A 276 -4.17 -17.62 6.58
N GLU A 277 -3.04 -18.19 7.02
CA GLU A 277 -2.86 -19.64 7.21
C GLU A 277 -2.56 -19.93 8.69
N PRO A 278 -3.15 -20.98 9.29
CA PRO A 278 -3.10 -21.22 10.74
C PRO A 278 -1.73 -21.70 11.26
N THR A 279 -0.65 -21.53 10.49
CA THR A 279 0.67 -22.11 10.79
C THR A 279 1.63 -21.15 11.47
N SER A 280 1.43 -19.82 11.37
CA SER A 280 2.20 -18.83 12.12
C SER A 280 1.44 -17.51 12.30
N ILE A 281 1.82 -16.75 13.32
CA ILE A 281 1.46 -15.33 13.47
C ILE A 281 2.76 -14.54 13.54
N GLU A 282 2.86 -13.43 12.83
CA GLU A 282 4.10 -12.66 12.67
C GLU A 282 3.85 -11.18 12.90
N VAL A 283 4.69 -10.52 13.70
CA VAL A 283 4.77 -9.06 13.85
C VAL A 283 6.13 -8.59 13.37
N LEU A 284 6.14 -7.70 12.39
CA LEU A 284 7.35 -7.00 11.99
C LEU A 284 7.34 -5.59 12.60
N LEU A 285 8.45 -5.23 13.23
CA LEU A 285 8.71 -3.93 13.83
C LEU A 285 9.88 -3.27 13.12
N VAL A 286 9.83 -1.94 13.04
CA VAL A 286 10.91 -1.12 12.51
C VAL A 286 11.59 -0.41 13.68
N ALA A 287 12.91 -0.52 13.75
CA ALA A 287 13.74 0.17 14.73
C ALA A 287 15.01 0.68 14.05
N ASP A 288 15.43 1.90 14.37
CA ASP A 288 16.69 2.45 13.86
C ASP A 288 17.87 1.92 14.72
N ALA A 289 18.43 2.76 15.58
CA ALA A 289 19.58 2.43 16.42
C ALA A 289 19.25 1.53 17.63
N GLY A 290 17.97 1.17 17.83
CA GLY A 290 17.46 0.48 19.02
C GLY A 290 17.09 -1.00 18.85
N HIS A 291 17.38 -1.62 17.70
CA HIS A 291 16.91 -2.98 17.39
C HIS A 291 17.39 -4.05 18.38
N GLU A 292 18.62 -3.95 18.92
CA GLU A 292 19.11 -4.90 19.94
C GLU A 292 18.28 -4.81 21.23
N ALA A 293 18.05 -3.59 21.74
CA ALA A 293 17.22 -3.37 22.92
C ALA A 293 15.77 -3.80 22.70
N LEU A 294 15.25 -3.59 21.48
CA LEU A 294 13.92 -4.08 21.11
C LEU A 294 13.87 -5.61 21.08
N CYS A 295 14.86 -6.27 20.48
CA CYS A 295 14.94 -7.74 20.50
C CYS A 295 14.99 -8.28 21.93
N ASP A 296 15.84 -7.71 22.79
CA ASP A 296 15.96 -8.10 24.20
C ASP A 296 14.62 -7.96 24.94
N LEU A 297 13.91 -6.83 24.74
CA LEU A 297 12.58 -6.62 25.34
C LEU A 297 11.58 -7.67 24.88
N LEU A 298 11.53 -7.95 23.56
CA LEU A 298 10.60 -8.92 23.00
C LEU A 298 10.89 -10.32 23.54
N VAL A 299 12.15 -10.71 23.64
CA VAL A 299 12.55 -11.99 24.24
C VAL A 299 12.13 -12.02 25.71
N GLU A 300 12.46 -10.99 26.50
CA GLU A 300 12.12 -10.93 27.93
C GLU A 300 10.61 -11.07 28.16
N LYS A 301 9.79 -10.39 27.36
CA LYS A 301 8.34 -10.28 27.59
C LYS A 301 7.53 -11.40 26.93
N LEU A 302 7.93 -11.85 25.74
CA LEU A 302 7.16 -12.82 24.95
C LEU A 302 7.65 -14.26 25.13
N ALA A 303 8.95 -14.51 25.36
CA ALA A 303 9.44 -15.88 25.54
C ALA A 303 8.79 -16.61 26.74
N PRO A 304 8.47 -15.96 27.88
CA PRO A 304 7.72 -16.61 28.97
C PRO A 304 6.31 -17.07 28.59
N ILE A 305 5.69 -16.44 27.58
CA ILE A 305 4.34 -16.76 27.10
C ILE A 305 4.40 -17.88 26.06
N TRP A 306 5.32 -17.76 25.11
CA TRP A 306 5.33 -18.55 23.88
C TRP A 306 6.42 -19.64 23.84
N GLY A 307 7.44 -19.51 24.69
CA GLY A 307 8.56 -20.45 24.79
C GLY A 307 9.35 -20.56 23.48
N GLU A 308 9.71 -21.79 23.12
CA GLU A 308 10.44 -22.13 21.89
C GLU A 308 9.62 -21.92 20.60
N ARG A 309 8.30 -21.68 20.71
CA ARG A 309 7.45 -21.37 19.55
C ARG A 309 7.67 -19.94 19.05
N LEU A 310 8.20 -19.07 19.92
CA LEU A 310 8.56 -17.70 19.56
C LEU A 310 9.86 -17.70 18.78
N VAL A 311 9.89 -16.94 17.70
CA VAL A 311 11.09 -16.56 16.97
C VAL A 311 11.20 -15.05 17.04
N ILE A 312 12.28 -14.55 17.63
CA ILE A 312 12.66 -13.13 17.54
C ILE A 312 13.89 -13.06 16.67
N ALA A 313 13.88 -12.21 15.64
CA ALA A 313 14.99 -12.08 14.73
C ALA A 313 15.07 -10.65 14.19
N TRP A 314 16.22 -10.21 13.71
CA TRP A 314 16.36 -8.88 13.12
C TRP A 314 17.20 -8.89 11.85
N ARG A 315 17.04 -7.87 11.01
CA ARG A 315 17.90 -7.63 9.84
C ARG A 315 18.06 -6.14 9.58
N SER A 316 19.23 -5.72 9.12
CA SER A 316 19.41 -4.36 8.60
C SER A 316 18.78 -4.26 7.21
N GLY A 317 17.86 -3.31 7.02
CA GLY A 317 17.14 -3.11 5.77
C GLY A 317 15.95 -4.07 5.56
N THR A 318 15.47 -4.13 4.32
CA THR A 318 14.24 -4.85 3.94
C THR A 318 14.47 -6.15 3.17
N GLU A 319 15.72 -6.52 2.90
CA GLU A 319 16.13 -7.81 2.34
C GLU A 319 17.32 -8.36 3.12
N GLY A 320 17.58 -9.67 2.98
CA GLY A 320 18.60 -10.39 3.73
C GLY A 320 18.01 -11.35 4.76
N GLU A 321 18.87 -12.27 5.21
CA GLU A 321 18.53 -13.25 6.22
C GLU A 321 18.34 -12.55 7.57
N PHE A 322 17.26 -12.92 8.26
CA PHE A 322 17.09 -12.50 9.64
C PHE A 322 18.13 -13.19 10.53
N THR A 323 18.82 -12.40 11.34
CA THR A 323 19.62 -12.89 12.45
C THR A 323 18.68 -13.25 13.60
N VAL A 324 18.50 -14.54 13.83
CA VAL A 324 17.67 -15.06 14.93
C VAL A 324 18.33 -14.77 16.28
N VAL A 325 17.57 -14.12 17.16
CA VAL A 325 17.92 -13.81 18.55
C VAL A 325 17.30 -14.81 19.51
N HIS A 326 16.12 -15.35 19.19
CA HIS A 326 15.45 -16.38 19.98
C HIS A 326 14.72 -17.37 19.06
N PRO A 327 14.76 -18.68 19.33
CA PRO A 327 15.46 -19.31 20.45
C PRO A 327 16.98 -19.41 20.25
N ASP A 328 17.71 -19.36 21.37
CA ASP A 328 19.18 -19.36 21.40
C ASP A 328 19.77 -20.56 20.62
N GLY A 329 20.68 -20.28 19.68
CA GLY A 329 21.41 -21.31 18.94
C GLY A 329 20.69 -21.89 17.71
N VAL A 330 19.52 -21.35 17.34
CA VAL A 330 18.91 -21.60 16.04
C VAL A 330 19.51 -20.64 15.01
N THR A 331 20.25 -21.18 14.05
CA THR A 331 20.78 -20.42 12.89
C THR A 331 19.87 -20.57 11.67
N ASP A 332 18.64 -21.06 11.84
CA ASP A 332 17.75 -21.28 10.71
C ASP A 332 17.43 -19.95 10.04
N VAL A 333 17.63 -19.94 8.73
CA VAL A 333 17.31 -18.81 7.88
C VAL A 333 15.79 -18.66 7.87
N VAL A 334 15.28 -17.54 8.39
CA VAL A 334 13.90 -17.14 8.10
C VAL A 334 13.89 -16.58 6.68
N GLU A 335 13.71 -17.46 5.70
CA GLU A 335 13.50 -17.08 4.30
C GLU A 335 12.10 -16.48 4.15
N HIS A 336 12.01 -15.39 3.38
CA HIS A 336 10.75 -14.72 3.03
C HIS A 336 10.54 -14.70 1.52
#